data_AF-A0A7D6VMX9-F1
#
_entry.id   AF-A0A7D6VMX9-F1
#
_cell.length_a   1.000
_cell.length_b   1.000
_cell.length_c   1.000
_cell.angle_alpha   90.00
_cell.angle_beta   90.00
_cell.angle_gamma   90.00
#
_symmetry.space_group_name_H-M   'P 1'
#
loop_
_entity.id
_entity.type
_entity.pdbx_description
1 polymer ?
#
loop_
_entity_poly.entity_id
_entity_poly.type
_entity_poly.pdbx_seq_one_letter_code
_entity_poly.pdbx_strand_id
1 'polypeptide(L)'
;MLYGIQFAERLGPDEVGRTAATLAREPLWDLTVDDEYRALSDALASGEDLDPVVQTKFTQTDIQGFLTRVLTELDDLRPWPDPALRELPLSRWTEFVDVPPIARIDVAWPAIQGPLRKMLRRPPGYNREMLLARLRSGAEVAFIWPGWADRSGTAVVALNTDVAPQAVIQEILSASSLDPSTITVLEQSTSAEGGGER
;
A
#
# COMPACT_ATOMS: atom_id res chain seq x y z
N MET A 1 -12.17 0.10 7.67
CA MET A 1 -13.53 -0.03 7.10
C MET A 1 -14.61 0.61 7.98
N LEU A 2 -14.85 0.15 9.23
CA LEU A 2 -15.93 0.70 10.09
C LEU A 2 -15.81 2.22 10.38
N TYR A 3 -14.59 2.75 10.40
CA TYR A 3 -14.35 4.20 10.52
C TYR A 3 -14.91 5.03 9.34
N GLY A 4 -15.04 4.45 8.13
CA GLY A 4 -15.64 5.14 6.98
C GLY A 4 -17.16 5.25 7.09
N ILE A 5 -17.80 4.26 7.73
CA ILE A 5 -19.25 4.17 7.92
C ILE A 5 -19.77 5.30 8.82
N GLN A 6 -18.99 5.78 9.78
CA GLN A 6 -19.41 6.86 10.68
C GLN A 6 -19.75 8.17 9.93
N PHE A 7 -19.12 8.39 8.78
CA PHE A 7 -19.34 9.57 7.94
C PHE A 7 -20.36 9.33 6.82
N ALA A 8 -20.81 8.08 6.65
CA ALA A 8 -21.79 7.75 5.63
C ALA A 8 -23.15 8.36 5.99
N GLU A 9 -23.76 9.07 5.05
CA GLU A 9 -25.13 9.54 5.23
C GLU A 9 -26.12 8.36 5.26
N ARG A 10 -25.89 7.34 4.42
CA ARG A 10 -26.71 6.13 4.25
C ARG A 10 -25.87 4.91 3.88
N LEU A 11 -26.29 3.72 4.33
CA LEU A 11 -25.69 2.42 3.97
C LEU A 11 -26.41 1.80 2.75
N GLY A 12 -26.44 2.57 1.66
CA GLY A 12 -27.07 2.21 0.39
C GLY A 12 -26.13 1.47 -0.58
N PRO A 13 -26.63 1.06 -1.75
CA PRO A 13 -25.86 0.32 -2.76
C PRO A 13 -24.54 1.00 -3.15
N ASP A 14 -24.53 2.33 -3.30
CA ASP A 14 -23.33 3.09 -3.67
C ASP A 14 -22.20 2.92 -2.64
N GLU A 15 -22.55 2.93 -1.35
CA GLU A 15 -21.58 2.77 -0.26
C GLU A 15 -21.07 1.32 -0.17
N VAL A 16 -21.94 0.35 -0.46
CA VAL A 16 -21.58 -1.06 -0.53
C VAL A 16 -20.57 -1.27 -1.65
N GLY A 17 -20.90 -0.84 -2.88
CA GLY A 17 -20.02 -1.01 -4.05
C GLY A 17 -18.69 -0.28 -3.87
N ARG A 18 -18.69 0.92 -3.31
CA ARG A 18 -17.47 1.67 -2.97
C ARG A 18 -16.60 0.91 -1.97
N THR A 19 -17.20 0.36 -0.93
CA THR A 19 -16.48 -0.37 0.12
C THR A 19 -15.91 -1.68 -0.41
N ALA A 20 -16.71 -2.46 -1.14
CA ALA A 20 -16.27 -3.71 -1.77
C ALA A 20 -15.11 -3.46 -2.76
N ALA A 21 -15.24 -2.45 -3.63
CA ALA A 21 -14.17 -2.10 -4.56
C ALA A 21 -12.88 -1.63 -3.86
N THR A 22 -13.00 -0.96 -2.72
CA THR A 22 -11.85 -0.54 -1.90
C THR A 22 -11.17 -1.74 -1.27
N LEU A 23 -11.91 -2.62 -0.59
CA LEU A 23 -11.37 -3.83 0.04
C LEU A 23 -10.69 -4.74 -1.00
N ALA A 24 -11.30 -4.90 -2.18
CA ALA A 24 -10.76 -5.74 -3.25
C ALA A 24 -9.44 -5.22 -3.84
N ARG A 25 -9.20 -3.90 -3.81
CA ARG A 25 -8.03 -3.29 -4.46
C ARG A 25 -6.95 -2.87 -3.47
N GLU A 26 -7.37 -2.54 -2.25
CA GLU A 26 -6.56 -1.88 -1.24
C GLU A 26 -6.89 -2.44 0.16
N PRO A 27 -6.55 -3.72 0.41
CA PRO A 27 -6.68 -4.29 1.75
C PRO A 27 -5.95 -3.46 2.80
N LEU A 28 -6.48 -3.45 4.02
CA LEU A 28 -5.88 -2.74 5.12
C LEU A 28 -4.51 -3.33 5.45
N TRP A 29 -3.50 -2.46 5.35
CA TRP A 29 -2.12 -2.72 5.74
C TRP A 29 -1.55 -3.99 5.08
N ASP A 30 -1.31 -5.03 5.88
CA ASP A 30 -0.65 -6.28 5.52
C ASP A 30 -1.61 -7.42 5.23
N LEU A 31 -2.92 -7.19 5.34
CA LEU A 31 -3.92 -8.18 4.99
C LEU A 31 -3.96 -8.39 3.48
N THR A 32 -4.24 -9.61 3.07
CA THR A 32 -4.74 -9.87 1.72
C THR A 32 -6.24 -9.64 1.65
N VAL A 33 -6.79 -9.53 0.44
CA VAL A 33 -8.25 -9.47 0.25
C VAL A 33 -8.90 -10.75 0.84
N ASP A 34 -8.21 -11.90 0.80
CA ASP A 34 -8.67 -13.15 1.42
C ASP A 34 -8.72 -13.06 2.94
N ASP A 35 -7.69 -12.49 3.55
CA ASP A 35 -7.65 -12.32 5.01
C ASP A 35 -8.78 -11.38 5.48
N GLU A 36 -9.01 -10.27 4.77
CA GLU A 36 -10.10 -9.35 5.07
C GLU A 36 -11.47 -9.98 4.84
N TYR A 37 -11.68 -10.65 3.71
CA TYR A 37 -12.91 -11.35 3.40
C TYR A 37 -13.23 -12.38 4.49
N ARG A 38 -12.23 -13.19 4.87
CA ARG A 38 -12.38 -14.20 5.91
C ARG A 38 -12.66 -13.58 7.27
N ALA A 39 -11.92 -12.56 7.67
CA ALA A 39 -12.16 -11.87 8.95
C ALA A 39 -13.58 -11.29 9.02
N LEU A 40 -14.08 -10.69 7.93
CA LEU A 40 -15.44 -10.17 7.85
C LEU A 40 -16.50 -11.28 7.89
N SER A 41 -16.27 -12.37 7.15
CA SER A 41 -17.16 -13.53 7.13
C SER A 41 -17.24 -14.20 8.51
N ASP A 42 -16.09 -14.41 9.16
CA ASP A 42 -16.00 -15.04 10.49
C ASP A 42 -16.68 -14.15 11.55
N ALA A 43 -16.50 -12.83 11.47
CA ALA A 43 -17.15 -11.87 12.37
C ALA A 43 -18.68 -11.82 12.20
N LEU A 44 -19.19 -11.98 10.98
CA LEU A 44 -20.64 -12.07 10.76
C LEU A 44 -21.20 -13.43 11.22
N ALA A 45 -20.43 -14.51 11.06
CA ALA A 45 -20.85 -15.84 11.46
C ALA A 45 -20.84 -16.05 12.98
N SER A 46 -19.95 -15.37 13.72
CA SER A 46 -19.90 -15.47 15.18
C SER A 46 -21.14 -14.90 15.88
N GLY A 47 -21.85 -13.97 15.20
CA GLY A 47 -22.99 -13.26 15.78
C GLY A 47 -22.63 -12.39 16.99
N GLU A 48 -21.33 -12.20 17.25
CA GLU A 48 -20.86 -11.31 18.30
C GLU A 48 -21.28 -9.87 17.99
N ASP A 49 -21.51 -9.10 19.05
CA ASP A 49 -21.74 -7.68 18.91
C ASP A 49 -20.52 -7.08 18.21
N LEU A 50 -20.74 -6.52 17.03
CA LEU A 50 -19.75 -5.71 16.33
C LEU A 50 -19.66 -4.39 17.08
N ASP A 51 -19.25 -4.44 18.36
CA ASP A 51 -19.21 -3.29 19.26
C ASP A 51 -18.34 -2.25 18.57
N PRO A 52 -18.97 -1.21 17.99
CA PRO A 52 -18.23 -0.36 17.13
C PRO A 52 -17.39 0.49 18.08
N VAL A 53 -16.07 0.27 18.05
CA VAL A 53 -15.06 1.12 18.72
C VAL A 53 -15.31 2.62 18.42
N VAL A 54 -16.10 2.91 17.39
CA VAL A 54 -16.55 4.22 16.92
C VAL A 54 -18.07 4.36 17.14
N GLN A 55 -18.53 5.43 17.78
CA GLN A 55 -19.97 5.74 17.85
C GLN A 55 -20.53 5.97 16.44
N THR A 56 -21.45 5.10 16.01
CA THR A 56 -22.15 5.27 14.72
C THR A 56 -23.64 5.51 14.96
N LYS A 57 -24.29 6.22 14.03
CA LYS A 57 -25.75 6.45 14.04
C LYS A 57 -26.58 5.24 13.58
N PHE A 58 -25.92 4.16 13.15
CA PHE A 58 -26.55 2.98 12.58
C PHE A 58 -26.72 1.91 13.64
N THR A 59 -27.80 1.13 13.53
CA THR A 59 -28.01 -0.01 14.43
C THR A 59 -27.07 -1.15 14.08
N GLN A 60 -26.86 -2.08 15.02
CA GLN A 60 -26.10 -3.30 14.75
C GLN A 60 -26.66 -4.07 13.54
N THR A 61 -27.99 -4.18 13.43
CA THR A 61 -28.68 -4.81 12.29
C THR A 61 -28.35 -4.13 10.96
N ASP A 62 -28.32 -2.79 10.93
CA ASP A 62 -27.96 -2.04 9.73
C ASP A 62 -26.52 -2.33 9.30
N ILE A 63 -25.60 -2.40 10.27
CA ILE A 63 -24.18 -2.69 10.03
C ILE A 63 -24.02 -4.12 9.51
N GLN A 64 -24.62 -5.11 10.16
CA GLN A 64 -24.57 -6.51 9.72
C GLN A 64 -25.15 -6.68 8.30
N GLY A 65 -26.30 -6.07 8.03
CA GLY A 65 -26.91 -6.08 6.70
C GLY A 65 -26.07 -5.37 5.65
N PHE A 66 -25.35 -4.30 6.02
CA PHE A 66 -24.38 -3.65 5.15
C PHE A 66 -23.18 -4.56 4.85
N LEU A 67 -22.53 -5.14 5.87
CA LEU A 67 -21.38 -6.01 5.69
C LEU A 67 -21.71 -7.26 4.88
N THR A 68 -22.89 -7.84 5.07
CA THR A 68 -23.38 -8.97 4.27
C THR A 68 -23.47 -8.61 2.79
N ARG A 69 -23.98 -7.42 2.46
CA ARG A 69 -24.04 -6.92 1.08
C ARG A 69 -22.64 -6.64 0.52
N VAL A 70 -21.72 -6.12 1.34
CA VAL A 70 -20.32 -5.91 0.94
C VAL A 70 -19.64 -7.24 0.62
N LEU A 71 -19.84 -8.29 1.41
CA LEU A 71 -19.30 -9.63 1.11
C LEU A 71 -19.87 -10.20 -0.18
N THR A 72 -21.17 -10.02 -0.42
CA THR A 72 -21.82 -10.45 -1.67
C THR A 72 -21.18 -9.77 -2.88
N GLU A 73 -20.97 -8.46 -2.82
CA GLU A 73 -20.31 -7.70 -3.90
C GLU A 73 -18.83 -8.07 -4.04
N LEU A 74 -18.13 -8.38 -2.94
CA LEU A 74 -16.75 -8.89 -2.99
C LEU A 74 -16.67 -10.28 -3.66
N ASP A 75 -17.69 -11.11 -3.49
CA ASP A 75 -17.78 -12.41 -4.16
C ASP A 75 -18.01 -12.26 -5.66
N ASP A 76 -18.85 -11.31 -6.07
CA ASP A 76 -19.10 -10.99 -7.48
C ASP A 76 -17.86 -10.41 -8.18
N LEU A 77 -16.91 -9.85 -7.43
CA LEU A 77 -15.64 -9.34 -7.94
C LEU A 77 -14.57 -10.43 -8.15
N ARG A 78 -14.87 -11.72 -7.90
CA ARG A 78 -13.89 -12.80 -8.09
C ARG A 78 -13.70 -13.16 -9.58
N PRO A 79 -12.47 -13.43 -10.05
CA PRO A 79 -11.20 -13.32 -9.32
C PRO A 79 -10.86 -11.85 -9.07
N TRP A 80 -10.38 -11.55 -7.86
CA TRP A 80 -10.15 -10.17 -7.44
C TRP A 80 -9.11 -9.46 -8.31
N PRO A 81 -9.29 -8.14 -8.50
CA PRO A 81 -8.33 -7.34 -9.26
C PRO A 81 -6.96 -7.31 -8.60
N ASP A 82 -5.90 -7.30 -9.41
CA ASP A 82 -4.55 -7.17 -8.88
C ASP A 82 -4.36 -5.82 -8.16
N PRO A 83 -3.81 -5.82 -6.92
CA PRO A 83 -3.55 -4.61 -6.18
C PRO A 83 -2.51 -3.75 -6.90
N ALA A 84 -2.62 -2.44 -6.76
CA ALA A 84 -1.70 -1.51 -7.41
C ALA A 84 -0.27 -1.59 -6.81
N LEU A 85 -0.18 -1.92 -5.53
CA LEU A 85 1.05 -2.13 -4.76
C LEU A 85 0.95 -3.47 -4.02
N ARG A 86 1.63 -4.50 -4.54
CA ARG A 86 1.70 -5.81 -3.88
C ARG A 86 2.95 -5.91 -3.03
N GLU A 87 2.80 -6.12 -1.73
CA GLU A 87 3.95 -6.29 -0.83
C GLU A 87 4.79 -7.51 -1.22
N LEU A 88 6.11 -7.37 -1.14
CA LEU A 88 7.08 -8.44 -1.35
C LEU A 88 7.69 -8.87 -0.01
N PRO A 89 8.09 -10.14 0.14
CA PRO A 89 8.71 -10.62 1.37
C PRO A 89 9.98 -9.86 1.73
N LEU A 90 10.10 -9.40 2.98
CA LEU A 90 11.32 -8.72 3.48
C LEU A 90 12.59 -9.57 3.40
N SER A 91 12.47 -10.89 3.28
CA SER A 91 13.61 -11.79 3.03
C SER A 91 14.37 -11.47 1.74
N ARG A 92 13.75 -10.73 0.80
CA ARG A 92 14.35 -10.27 -0.45
C ARG A 92 15.12 -8.95 -0.32
N TRP A 93 15.20 -8.36 0.87
CA TRP A 93 15.83 -7.05 1.09
C TRP A 93 17.26 -6.94 0.51
N THR A 94 18.06 -8.01 0.60
CA THR A 94 19.43 -8.04 0.08
C THR A 94 19.53 -7.74 -1.41
N GLU A 95 18.45 -7.90 -2.18
CA GLU A 95 18.41 -7.53 -3.59
C GLU A 95 18.40 -6.01 -3.78
N PHE A 96 17.87 -5.24 -2.81
CA PHE A 96 17.63 -3.81 -2.90
C PHE A 96 18.71 -2.94 -2.23
N VAL A 97 19.55 -3.51 -1.36
CA VAL A 97 20.43 -2.74 -0.45
C VAL A 97 21.45 -1.85 -1.17
N ASP A 98 21.98 -2.31 -2.30
CA ASP A 98 23.01 -1.60 -3.07
C ASP A 98 22.45 -0.92 -4.34
N VAL A 99 21.13 -0.89 -4.49
CA VAL A 99 20.48 -0.29 -5.65
C VAL A 99 20.44 1.22 -5.49
N PRO A 100 20.88 2.00 -6.49
CA PRO A 100 20.83 3.46 -6.41
C PRO A 100 19.37 3.97 -6.37
N PRO A 101 19.07 4.98 -5.55
CA PRO A 101 17.73 5.54 -5.46
C PRO A 101 17.33 6.25 -6.76
N ILE A 102 16.11 6.00 -7.20
CA ILE A 102 15.48 6.63 -8.36
C ILE A 102 14.66 7.87 -7.98
N ALA A 103 14.27 7.98 -6.71
CA ALA A 103 13.58 9.14 -6.20
C ALA A 103 13.82 9.32 -4.70
N ARG A 104 13.52 10.54 -4.25
CA ARG A 104 13.45 10.94 -2.86
C ARG A 104 12.04 11.40 -2.55
N ILE A 105 11.51 10.94 -1.42
CA ILE A 105 10.26 11.44 -0.84
C ILE A 105 10.64 12.20 0.44
N ASP A 106 10.33 13.49 0.47
CA ASP A 106 10.66 14.43 1.57
C ASP A 106 9.69 14.30 2.76
N VAL A 107 9.35 13.05 3.08
CA VAL A 107 8.42 12.66 4.14
C VAL A 107 9.04 11.53 4.98
N ALA A 108 8.93 11.65 6.30
CA ALA A 108 9.43 10.65 7.25
C ALA A 108 8.48 9.45 7.39
N TRP A 109 9.02 8.36 7.95
CA TRP A 109 8.39 7.04 8.01
C TRP A 109 6.94 6.98 8.57
N PRO A 110 6.52 7.68 9.63
CA PRO A 110 5.11 7.55 10.04
C PRO A 110 4.15 8.18 9.02
N ALA A 111 4.60 9.25 8.35
CA ALA A 111 3.76 10.04 7.46
C ALA A 111 3.61 9.44 6.06
N ILE A 112 4.49 8.52 5.63
CA ILE A 112 4.39 7.85 4.33
C ILE A 112 3.47 6.62 4.34
N GLN A 113 3.27 5.99 5.51
CA GLN A 113 2.49 4.75 5.63
C GLN A 113 1.00 4.94 5.28
N GLY A 114 0.40 6.06 5.70
CA GLY A 114 -0.99 6.40 5.38
C GLY A 114 -1.22 6.58 3.88
N PRO A 115 -0.48 7.47 3.21
CA PRO A 115 -0.53 7.65 1.75
C PRO A 115 -0.29 6.37 0.94
N LEU A 116 0.65 5.53 1.36
CA LEU A 116 0.94 4.25 0.71
C LEU A 116 -0.05 3.14 1.09
N ARG A 117 -0.83 3.32 2.16
CA ARG A 117 -1.69 2.31 2.79
C ARG A 117 -0.95 1.01 3.12
N LYS A 118 0.36 1.11 3.40
CA LYS A 118 1.26 -0.01 3.66
C LYS A 118 2.19 0.31 4.81
N MET A 119 2.56 -0.73 5.56
CA MET A 119 3.49 -0.60 6.66
C MET A 119 4.92 -0.77 6.17
N LEU A 120 5.74 0.25 6.38
CA LEU A 120 7.19 0.08 6.37
C LEU A 120 7.61 -0.63 7.68
N ARG A 121 8.46 -1.63 7.56
CA ARG A 121 8.88 -2.55 8.62
C ARG A 121 10.39 -2.63 8.70
N ARG A 122 10.92 -2.92 9.90
CA ARG A 122 12.35 -3.13 10.13
C ARG A 122 12.72 -4.61 10.07
N PRO A 123 13.58 -5.04 9.14
CA PRO A 123 14.10 -6.40 9.15
C PRO A 123 15.07 -6.62 10.32
N PRO A 124 15.18 -7.85 10.85
CA PRO A 124 16.15 -8.17 11.89
C PRO A 124 17.58 -7.85 11.46
N GLY A 125 18.34 -7.17 12.32
CA GLY A 125 19.75 -6.81 12.05
C GLY A 125 19.96 -5.52 11.24
N TYR A 126 18.89 -4.82 10.85
CA TYR A 126 18.97 -3.55 10.13
C TYR A 126 18.36 -2.41 10.94
N ASN A 127 18.93 -1.22 10.82
CA ASN A 127 18.44 0.00 11.48
C ASN A 127 17.61 0.89 10.53
N ARG A 128 16.88 0.27 9.58
CA ARG A 128 16.06 0.97 8.58
C ARG A 128 14.68 0.35 8.50
N GLU A 129 13.67 1.21 8.35
CA GLU A 129 12.30 0.85 8.04
C GLU A 129 12.14 0.75 6.52
N MET A 130 11.51 -0.31 6.03
CA MET A 130 11.39 -0.56 4.61
C MET A 130 10.09 -1.21 4.20
N LEU A 131 9.67 -0.93 2.97
CA LEU A 131 8.57 -1.60 2.29
C LEU A 131 9.10 -2.08 0.93
N LEU A 132 8.99 -3.37 0.66
CA LEU A 132 9.27 -3.94 -0.65
C LEU A 132 7.94 -4.16 -1.35
N ALA A 133 7.81 -3.73 -2.60
CA ALA A 133 6.56 -3.86 -3.34
C ALA A 133 6.79 -4.15 -4.82
N ARG A 134 5.83 -4.81 -5.45
CA ARG A 134 5.71 -4.95 -6.89
C ARG A 134 4.51 -4.13 -7.38
N LEU A 135 4.75 -3.32 -8.41
CA LEU A 135 3.74 -2.53 -9.10
C LEU A 135 3.03 -3.36 -10.18
N ARG A 136 1.95 -2.84 -10.78
CA ARG A 136 1.19 -3.53 -11.84
C ARG A 136 2.00 -3.70 -13.12
N SER A 137 2.89 -2.77 -13.42
CA SER A 137 3.87 -2.90 -14.51
C SER A 137 4.84 -4.07 -14.31
N GLY A 138 4.90 -4.65 -13.10
CA GLY A 138 5.89 -5.65 -12.72
C GLY A 138 7.17 -5.04 -12.16
N ALA A 139 7.30 -3.71 -12.14
CA ALA A 139 8.43 -3.04 -11.49
C ALA A 139 8.46 -3.38 -9.99
N GLU A 140 9.63 -3.80 -9.50
CA GLU A 140 9.87 -4.05 -8.09
C GLU A 140 10.61 -2.88 -7.47
N VAL A 141 10.03 -2.33 -6.40
CA VAL A 141 10.49 -1.11 -5.75
C VAL A 141 10.67 -1.34 -4.26
N ALA A 142 11.56 -0.57 -3.65
CA ALA A 142 11.64 -0.46 -2.20
C ALA A 142 11.58 0.99 -1.74
N PHE A 143 10.82 1.21 -0.67
CA PHE A 143 10.82 2.45 0.10
C PHE A 143 11.69 2.24 1.33
N ILE A 144 12.69 3.09 1.54
CA ILE A 144 13.71 2.90 2.58
C ILE A 144 13.82 4.18 3.42
N TRP A 145 13.60 4.05 4.73
CA TRP A 145 13.77 5.14 5.68
C TRP A 145 14.69 4.74 6.86
N PRO A 146 15.64 5.59 7.28
CA PRO A 146 16.11 6.76 6.55
C PRO A 146 16.81 6.33 5.25
N GLY A 147 16.55 7.07 4.15
CA GLY A 147 17.18 6.81 2.87
C GLY A 147 18.67 7.16 2.84
N TRP A 148 19.08 8.11 3.69
CA TRP A 148 20.44 8.66 3.76
C TRP A 148 20.82 8.94 5.21
N ALA A 149 22.13 8.99 5.50
CA ALA A 149 22.64 9.15 6.86
C ALA A 149 22.48 10.57 7.41
N ASP A 150 22.49 11.57 6.54
CA ASP A 150 22.58 13.00 6.86
C ASP A 150 21.25 13.76 6.68
N ARG A 151 20.21 13.11 6.18
CA ARG A 151 18.94 13.76 5.85
C ARG A 151 17.72 12.90 6.13
N SER A 152 16.66 13.53 6.61
CA SER A 152 15.34 12.93 6.74
C SER A 152 14.70 12.81 5.35
N GLY A 153 14.48 11.59 4.90
CA GLY A 153 13.77 11.32 3.66
C GLY A 153 13.65 9.82 3.40
N THR A 154 12.64 9.45 2.64
CA THR A 154 12.46 8.07 2.20
C THR A 154 13.07 7.93 0.81
N ALA A 155 14.02 7.01 0.65
CA ALA A 155 14.56 6.67 -0.65
C ALA A 155 13.63 5.69 -1.36
N VAL A 156 13.41 5.89 -2.66
CA VAL A 156 12.75 4.93 -3.53
C VAL A 156 13.81 4.33 -4.44
N VAL A 157 13.96 3.01 -4.42
CA VAL A 157 14.83 2.25 -5.32
C VAL A 157 13.99 1.32 -6.19
N ALA A 158 14.47 0.95 -7.36
CA ALA A 158 13.81 0.00 -8.26
C ALA A 158 14.82 -1.02 -8.81
N LEU A 159 14.49 -2.31 -8.75
CA LEU A 159 15.36 -3.38 -9.28
C LEU A 159 15.39 -3.43 -10.80
N ASN A 160 14.24 -3.19 -11.43
CA ASN A 160 14.11 -3.28 -12.88
C ASN A 160 14.43 -1.91 -13.51
N THR A 161 15.56 -1.82 -14.22
CA THR A 161 15.98 -0.61 -14.94
C THR A 161 15.32 -0.44 -16.31
N ASP A 162 14.58 -1.45 -16.78
CA ASP A 162 13.94 -1.43 -18.10
C ASP A 162 12.78 -0.42 -18.19
N VAL A 163 12.29 0.05 -17.04
CA VAL A 163 11.28 1.10 -16.93
C VAL A 163 11.96 2.39 -16.46
N ALA A 164 11.73 3.48 -17.18
CA ALA A 164 12.28 4.78 -16.81
C ALA A 164 11.84 5.17 -15.38
N PRO A 165 12.74 5.71 -14.52
CA PRO A 165 12.41 6.19 -13.17
C PRO A 165 11.11 7.00 -13.09
N GLN A 166 10.91 7.92 -14.03
CA GLN A 166 9.71 8.75 -14.08
C GLN A 166 8.42 7.91 -14.19
N ALA A 167 8.42 6.87 -15.02
CA ALA A 167 7.25 6.00 -15.18
C ALA A 167 6.95 5.20 -13.90
N VAL A 168 7.99 4.71 -13.22
CA VAL A 168 7.84 4.02 -11.91
C VAL A 168 7.23 4.97 -10.87
N ILE A 169 7.71 6.21 -10.79
CA ILE A 169 7.18 7.21 -9.85
C ILE A 169 5.74 7.61 -10.20
N GLN A 170 5.39 7.76 -11.48
CA GLN A 170 4.01 8.04 -11.88
C GLN A 170 3.06 6.90 -11.52
N GLU A 171 3.50 5.66 -11.65
CA GLU A 171 2.71 4.50 -11.22
C GLU A 171 2.52 4.47 -9.70
N ILE A 172 3.58 4.75 -8.91
CA ILE A 172 3.47 4.88 -7.45
C ILE A 172 2.48 5.99 -7.07
N LEU A 173 2.54 7.16 -7.72
CA LEU A 173 1.61 8.27 -7.49
C LEU A 173 0.17 7.90 -7.84
N SER A 174 -0.03 7.13 -8.92
CA SER A 174 -1.36 6.64 -9.33
C SER A 174 -1.91 5.58 -8.38
N ALA A 175 -1.03 4.87 -7.68
CA ALA A 175 -1.36 3.78 -6.75
C ALA A 175 -1.46 4.23 -5.28
N SER A 176 -1.18 5.50 -4.98
CA SER A 176 -1.09 6.01 -3.61
C SER A 176 -1.74 7.39 -3.49
N SER A 177 -1.82 7.89 -2.26
CA SER A 177 -2.23 9.28 -1.99
C SER A 177 -1.04 10.17 -1.64
N LEU A 178 0.15 9.84 -2.15
CA LEU A 178 1.35 10.65 -1.96
C LEU A 178 1.21 11.99 -2.67
N ASP A 179 1.63 13.06 -2.00
CA ASP A 179 1.67 14.39 -2.59
C ASP A 179 2.85 14.47 -3.58
N PRO A 180 2.61 14.70 -4.88
CA PRO A 180 3.67 14.80 -5.89
C PRO A 180 4.72 15.87 -5.56
N SER A 181 4.34 16.94 -4.85
CA SER A 181 5.26 18.02 -4.48
C SER A 181 6.33 17.59 -3.48
N THR A 182 6.11 16.46 -2.79
CA THR A 182 7.07 15.89 -1.84
C THR A 182 8.05 14.91 -2.49
N ILE A 183 7.89 14.64 -3.79
CA ILE A 183 8.70 13.65 -4.50
C ILE A 183 9.66 14.35 -5.47
N THR A 184 10.95 14.06 -5.35
CA THR A 184 11.98 14.46 -6.29
C THR A 184 12.52 13.23 -7.00
N VAL A 185 12.35 13.14 -8.32
CA VAL A 185 13.00 12.09 -9.12
C VAL A 185 14.48 12.42 -9.24
N LEU A 186 15.32 11.42 -9.01
CA LEU A 186 16.77 11.56 -9.04
C LEU A 186 17.27 11.14 -10.42
N GLU A 187 18.21 11.92 -10.97
CA GLU A 187 18.92 11.49 -12.17
C GLU A 187 19.78 10.27 -11.82
N GLN A 188 19.57 9.17 -12.54
CA GLN A 188 20.49 8.05 -12.47
C GLN A 188 21.75 8.48 -13.22
N SER A 189 22.84 8.73 -12.48
CA SER A 189 24.15 8.87 -13.10
C SER A 189 24.44 7.57 -13.84
N THR A 190 24.29 7.57 -15.17
CA THR A 190 24.83 6.52 -16.02
C THR A 190 26.33 6.51 -15.79
N SER A 191 26.82 5.61 -14.96
CA SER A 191 28.24 5.27 -14.89
C SER A 191 28.63 4.62 -16.22
N ALA A 192 28.84 5.47 -17.21
CA ALA A 192 29.38 5.17 -18.51
C ALA A 192 30.66 5.99 -18.70
N GLU A 193 31.64 5.80 -17.82
CA GLU A 193 33.04 6.20 -18.01
C GLU A 193 33.87 5.17 -17.21
N GLY A 194 34.85 4.44 -17.72
CA GLY A 194 35.50 4.39 -19.01
C GLY A 194 36.68 3.44 -18.80
N GLY A 195 36.63 2.25 -19.38
CA GLY A 195 37.80 1.39 -19.48
C GLY A 195 38.74 1.92 -20.57
N GLY A 196 40.03 1.99 -20.26
CA GLY A 196 41.11 2.45 -21.14
C GLY A 196 41.64 3.81 -20.68
N GLU A 197 42.90 3.98 -20.34
CA GLU A 197 44.06 3.62 -21.16
C GLU A 197 45.15 2.84 -20.41
N ARG A 198 45.90 2.08 -21.21
CA ARG A 198 47.13 1.36 -20.85
C ARG A 198 48.34 2.29 -20.92
#